data_AF-A0A1H6A955-F1
#
_entry.id   AF-A0A1H6A955-F1
#
_cell.length_a   1.000
_cell.length_b   1.000
_cell.length_c   1.000
_cell.angle_alpha   90.00
_cell.angle_beta   90.00
_cell.angle_gamma   90.00
#
_symmetry.space_group_name_H-M   'P 1'
#
loop_
_entity.id
_entity.type
_entity.pdbx_description
1 polymer ?
#
loop_
_entity_poly.entity_id
_entity_poly.type
_entity_poly.pdbx_seq_one_letter_code
_entity_poly.pdbx_strand_id
1 'polypeptide(L)' 'MGWPLDNRAELADKIDHEGGIWAALEYGIAADDMPAGDEELRERWIELAGAFGEARDAWNRVRELLPEPGATPDEDEA' A
#
# COMPACT_ATOMS: atom_id res chain seq x y z
N MET A 1 2.48 21.09 -6.73
CA MET A 1 2.43 21.30 -5.27
C MET A 1 2.32 19.94 -4.62
N GLY A 2 3.13 19.66 -3.62
CA GLY A 2 2.95 18.45 -2.80
C GLY A 2 1.67 18.57 -1.97
N TRP A 3 1.08 17.42 -1.60
CA TRP A 3 0.01 17.38 -0.60
C TRP A 3 0.65 17.64 0.78
N PRO A 4 0.17 18.60 1.58
CA PRO A 4 0.73 18.87 2.91
C PRO A 4 0.45 17.70 3.86
N LEU A 5 1.44 17.32 4.67
CA LEU A 5 1.35 16.21 5.63
C LEU A 5 1.74 16.69 7.03
N ASP A 6 1.31 17.89 7.41
CA ASP A 6 1.77 18.56 8.61
C ASP A 6 1.10 18.03 9.88
N ASN A 7 -0.01 17.30 9.74
CA ASN A 7 -0.75 16.70 10.84
C ASN A 7 -1.53 15.43 10.44
N ARG A 8 -2.05 14.71 11.44
CA ARG A 8 -2.78 13.45 11.25
C ARG A 8 -4.01 13.56 10.35
N ALA A 9 -4.71 14.70 10.34
CA ALA A 9 -5.91 14.87 9.51
C ALA A 9 -5.54 14.98 8.03
N GLU A 10 -4.52 15.77 7.70
CA GLU A 10 -4.05 15.90 6.32
C GLU A 10 -3.46 14.59 5.77
N LEU A 11 -2.76 13.83 6.62
CA LEU A 11 -2.31 12.49 6.28
C LEU A 11 -3.49 11.54 6.02
N ALA A 12 -4.54 11.59 6.86
CA ALA A 12 -5.72 10.76 6.66
C ALA A 12 -6.43 11.12 5.35
N ASP A 13 -6.57 12.41 5.03
CA ASP A 13 -7.15 12.88 3.76
C ASP A 13 -6.30 12.41 2.56
N LYS A 14 -4.97 12.42 2.69
CA LYS A 14 -4.08 11.88 1.67
C LYS A 14 -4.27 10.38 1.48
N ILE A 15 -4.34 9.62 2.57
CA ILE A 15 -4.55 8.16 2.53
C ILE A 15 -5.88 7.83 1.83
N ASP A 16 -6.95 8.56 2.14
CA ASP A 16 -8.23 8.40 1.46
C ASP A 16 -8.14 8.70 -0.04
N HIS A 17 -7.46 9.81 -0.40
CA HIS A 17 -7.22 10.17 -1.80
C HIS A 17 -6.47 9.10 -2.60
N GLU A 18 -5.49 8.42 -1.98
CA GLU A 18 -4.75 7.33 -2.61
C GLU A 18 -5.60 6.05 -2.78
N GLY A 19 -6.77 5.96 -2.14
CA GLY A 19 -7.61 4.76 -2.15
C GLY A 19 -7.40 3.85 -0.93
N GLY A 20 -6.91 4.42 0.17
CA GLY A 20 -6.73 3.75 1.46
C GLY A 20 -5.28 3.37 1.77
N ILE A 21 -5.08 2.75 2.94
CA ILE A 21 -3.75 2.45 3.51
C ILE A 21 -2.89 1.63 2.56
N TRP A 22 -3.45 0.62 1.90
CA TRP A 22 -2.70 -0.23 0.98
C TRP A 22 -2.12 0.56 -0.20
N ALA A 23 -2.96 1.37 -0.83
CA ALA A 23 -2.53 2.20 -1.94
C ALA A 23 -1.56 3.29 -1.50
N ALA A 24 -1.76 3.89 -0.33
CA ALA A 24 -0.82 4.85 0.26
C ALA A 24 0.59 4.25 0.49
N LEU A 25 0.68 2.99 0.91
CA LEU A 25 1.93 2.26 1.04
C LEU A 25 2.54 1.89 -0.32
N GLU A 26 1.70 1.57 -1.31
CA GLU A 26 2.14 1.25 -2.67
C GLU A 26 2.66 2.48 -3.43
N TYR A 27 2.00 3.63 -3.26
CA TYR A 27 2.32 4.90 -3.91
C TYR A 27 3.27 5.80 -3.10
N GLY A 28 3.75 5.31 -1.95
CA GLY A 28 5.01 5.76 -1.37
C GLY A 28 4.93 6.83 -0.31
N ILE A 29 3.87 6.89 0.52
CA ILE A 29 3.97 7.62 1.79
C ILE A 29 5.01 6.90 2.66
N ALA A 30 6.17 7.52 2.85
CA ALA A 30 7.25 7.01 3.65
C ALA A 30 7.04 7.36 5.14
N ALA A 31 7.76 6.65 6.02
CA ALA A 31 7.74 6.96 7.44
C ALA A 31 8.27 8.38 7.76
N ASP A 32 9.15 8.91 6.92
CA ASP A 32 9.69 10.27 7.07
C ASP A 32 8.73 11.36 6.58
N ASP A 33 7.62 10.97 5.92
CA ASP A 33 6.52 11.87 5.55
C ASP A 33 5.49 12.04 6.68
N MET A 34 5.68 11.34 7.81
CA MET A 34 4.78 11.48 8.95
C MET A 34 4.87 12.89 9.56
N PRO A 35 3.77 13.41 10.12
CA PRO A 35 3.75 14.69 10.81
C PRO A 35 4.91 14.85 11.80
N ALA A 36 5.57 16.01 11.76
CA ALA A 36 6.71 16.27 12.61
C ALA A 36 6.34 16.23 14.10
N GLY A 37 7.15 15.54 14.90
CA GLY A 37 6.91 15.36 16.35
C GLY A 37 5.87 14.30 16.70
N ASP A 38 5.47 13.46 15.73
CA ASP A 38 4.58 12.32 15.94
C ASP A 38 5.36 11.00 15.84
N GLU A 39 6.29 10.78 16.78
CA GLU A 39 7.16 9.60 16.74
C GLU A 39 6.37 8.29 16.83
N GLU A 40 5.28 8.26 17.59
CA GLU A 40 4.43 7.07 17.71
C GLU A 40 3.86 6.66 16.35
N LEU A 41 3.29 7.61 15.60
CA LEU A 41 2.75 7.34 14.28
C LEU A 41 3.84 6.89 13.31
N ARG A 42 5.02 7.52 13.35
CA ARG A 42 6.17 7.12 12.55
C ARG A 42 6.62 5.68 12.83
N GLU A 43 6.74 5.30 14.09
CA GLU A 43 7.11 3.93 14.47
C GLU A 43 6.07 2.92 13.98
N ARG A 44 4.77 3.20 14.16
CA ARG A 44 3.69 2.33 13.68
C ARG A 44 3.64 2.25 12.15
N TRP A 45 3.94 3.34 11.45
CA TRP A 45 4.03 3.35 9.99
C TRP A 45 5.19 2.47 9.50
N ILE A 46 6.34 2.50 10.18
CA ILE A 46 7.49 1.62 9.87
C ILE A 46 7.12 0.15 10.03
N GLU A 47 6.49 -0.21 11.16
CA GLU A 47 6.04 -1.59 11.39
C GLU A 47 5.05 -2.04 10.30
N LEU A 48 4.09 -1.18 9.96
CA LEU A 48 3.09 -1.44 8.92
C LEU A 48 3.72 -1.60 7.54
N ALA A 49 4.66 -0.71 7.16
CA ALA A 49 5.36 -0.77 5.88
C ALA A 49 6.20 -2.06 5.75
N GLY A 50 6.81 -2.52 6.84
CA GLY A 50 7.50 -3.81 6.88
C GLY A 50 6.56 -4.98 6.58
N ALA A 51 5.42 -5.06 7.28
CA ALA A 51 4.42 -6.10 7.06
C ALA A 51 3.80 -6.03 5.65
N PHE A 52 3.60 -4.83 5.12
CA PHE A 52 3.11 -4.62 3.76
C PHE A 52 4.06 -5.20 2.70
N GLY A 53 5.38 -5.05 2.88
CA GLY A 53 6.37 -5.65 1.97
C GLY A 53 6.19 -7.17 1.85
N GLU A 54 6.08 -7.85 2.99
CA GLU A 54 5.85 -9.30 3.03
C GLU A 54 4.50 -9.70 2.38
N ALA A 55 3.44 -8.95 2.67
CA ALA A 55 2.12 -9.19 2.10
C ALA A 55 2.09 -8.95 0.59
N ARG A 56 2.77 -7.90 0.10
CA ARG A 56 2.90 -7.59 -1.33
C ARG A 56 3.63 -8.70 -2.08
N ASP A 57 4.70 -9.23 -1.51
CA ASP A 57 5.43 -10.36 -2.11
C ASP A 57 4.55 -11.62 -2.19
N ALA A 58 3.81 -11.92 -1.14
CA ALA A 58 2.85 -13.02 -1.14
C ALA A 58 1.75 -12.80 -2.19
N TRP A 59 1.21 -11.58 -2.30
CA TRP A 59 0.22 -11.23 -3.31
C TRP A 59 0.74 -11.41 -4.73
N ASN A 60 1.97 -10.95 -5.03
CA ASN A 60 2.58 -11.11 -6.35
C ASN A 60 2.70 -12.59 -6.74
N ARG A 61 3.14 -13.45 -5.81
CA ARG A 61 3.21 -14.90 -6.05
C ARG A 61 1.84 -15.51 -6.34
N VAL A 62 0.80 -15.11 -5.61
CA VAL A 62 -0.56 -15.56 -5.91
C VAL A 62 -0.99 -15.07 -7.29
N ARG A 63 -0.72 -13.81 -7.63
CA ARG A 63 -1.08 -13.20 -8.91
C ARG A 63 -0.42 -13.92 -10.09
N GLU A 64 0.83 -14.36 -9.94
CA GLU A 64 1.55 -15.14 -10.97
C GLU A 64 0.94 -16.52 -11.24
N LEU A 65 0.23 -17.09 -10.25
CA LEU A 65 -0.43 -18.39 -10.37
C LEU A 65 -1.86 -18.29 -10.89
N LEU A 66 -2.46 -17.10 -10.83
CA LEU A 66 -3.81 -16.88 -11.31
C LEU A 66 -3.78 -16.56 -12.80
N PRO A 67 -4.73 -17.10 -13.59
CA PRO A 67 -4.86 -16.72 -14.99
C PRO A 67 -5.19 -15.22 -15.09
N GLU A 68 -4.86 -14.61 -16.23
CA GLU A 68 -5.25 -13.23 -16.47
C GLU A 68 -6.79 -13.08 -16.36
N PRO A 69 -7.29 -11.99 -15.74
CA PRO A 69 -8.72 -11.77 -15.63
C PRO A 69 -9.39 -11.78 -17.01
N GLY A 70 -10.32 -12.72 -17.22
CA GLY A 70 -11.01 -12.90 -18.50
C GLY A 70 -10.36 -13.90 -19.46
N ALA A 71 -9.24 -14.53 -19.08
CA ALA A 71 -8.74 -15.69 -19.78
C ALA A 71 -9.79 -16.83 -19.69
N THR A 72 -10.28 -17.29 -20.84
CA THR A 72 -11.02 -18.54 -20.92
C THR A 72 -10.05 -19.68 -20.69
N PRO A 73 -10.45 -20.76 -19.97
CA PRO A 73 -9.62 -21.96 -19.89
C PRO A 73 -9.30 -22.43 -21.31
N ASP A 74 -8.04 -22.75 -21.60
CA ASP A 74 -7.70 -23.41 -22.86
C ASP A 74 -8.48 -24.74 -22.90
N GLU A 75 -9.34 -24.91 -23.92
CA GLU A 75 -10.17 -26.10 -24.10
C GLU A 75 -9.36 -27.35 -24.51
N ASP A 76 -8.02 -27.29 -24.47
CA ASP A 76 -7.08 -28.32 -24.96
C ASP A 76 -6.43 -29.18 -23.86
N GLU A 77 -7.01 -29.26 -22.67
CA GLU A 77 -6.79 -30.39 -21.75
C GLU A 77 -8.10 -31.16 -21.53
N ALA A 78 -8.45 -32.00 -22.50
CA ALA A 78 -9.46 -33.06 -22.40
C ALA A 78 -8.82 -34.41 -22.06
#